data_AF-A0A2E8CMI1-F1
#
_entry.id   AF-A0A2E8CMI1-F1
#
_cell.length_a   1.000
_cell.length_b   1.000
_cell.length_c   1.000
_cell.angle_alpha   90.00
_cell.angle_beta   90.00
_cell.angle_gamma   90.00
#
_symmetry.space_group_name_H-M   'P 1'
#
loop_
_entity.id
_entity.type
_entity.pdbx_description
1 polymer ?
#
loop_
_entity_poly.entity_id
_entity_poly.type
_entity_poly.pdbx_seq_one_letter_code
_entity_poly.pdbx_strand_id
1 'polypeptide(L)'
;MARINENFLKLKAGYLFPEIARRVNAYTEANPESAAKLIRCGIGDVTEPLPEACRQAMHDAVDEQGKPETFRGYGPEQGYDFLRESIVTNQFAGLGINADEVFVSDGSKCDSGNILDIFGPGNKIAITDPVYPVYVDTNVMIG
;
A
#
# COMPACT_ATOMS: atom_id res chain seq x y z
N MET A 1 -22.34 22.10 14.55
CA MET A 1 -21.55 20.87 14.77
C MET A 1 -21.09 20.37 13.41
N ALA A 2 -19.83 19.94 13.25
CA ALA A 2 -19.37 19.39 11.98
C ALA A 2 -20.15 18.11 11.63
N ARG A 3 -20.57 17.95 10.37
CA ARG A 3 -21.24 16.73 9.91
C ARG A 3 -20.19 15.68 9.53
N ILE A 4 -20.40 14.43 9.95
CA ILE A 4 -19.53 13.32 9.60
C ILE A 4 -19.91 12.73 8.24
N ASN A 5 -19.01 11.95 7.63
CA ASN A 5 -19.34 11.14 6.47
C ASN A 5 -20.12 9.89 6.91
N GLU A 6 -21.45 9.89 6.69
CA GLU A 6 -22.34 8.79 7.09
C GLU A 6 -22.07 7.47 6.33
N ASN A 7 -21.34 7.52 5.21
CA ASN A 7 -20.94 6.31 4.49
C ASN A 7 -20.08 5.37 5.35
N PHE A 8 -19.28 5.92 6.28
CA PHE A 8 -18.50 5.11 7.23
C PHE A 8 -19.38 4.24 8.13
N LEU A 9 -20.65 4.61 8.35
CA LEU A 9 -21.61 3.82 9.13
C LEU A 9 -22.16 2.62 8.35
N LYS A 10 -21.95 2.56 7.02
CA LYS A 10 -22.37 1.44 6.16
C LYS A 10 -21.38 0.27 6.19
N LEU A 11 -20.16 0.49 6.71
CA LEU A 11 -19.16 -0.56 6.87
C LEU A 11 -19.65 -1.59 7.90
N LYS A 12 -19.86 -2.84 7.47
CA LYS A 12 -20.49 -3.89 8.30
C LYS A 12 -19.61 -4.40 9.45
N ALA A 13 -18.30 -4.24 9.34
CA ALA A 13 -17.32 -4.67 10.34
C ALA A 13 -16.05 -3.82 10.24
N GLY A 14 -15.18 -3.96 11.24
CA GLY A 14 -13.80 -3.45 11.14
C GLY A 14 -13.03 -4.17 10.04
N TYR A 15 -12.01 -3.51 9.51
CA TYR A 15 -11.12 -4.06 8.48
C TYR A 15 -10.59 -5.44 8.90
N LEU A 16 -10.52 -6.38 7.95
CA LEU A 16 -10.26 -7.81 8.19
C LEU A 16 -9.03 -8.06 9.08
N PHE A 17 -7.92 -7.40 8.77
CA PHE A 17 -6.64 -7.67 9.44
C PHE A 17 -6.55 -7.18 10.89
N PRO A 18 -7.04 -5.97 11.23
CA PRO A 18 -7.22 -5.57 12.64
C PRO A 18 -8.06 -6.56 13.46
N GLU A 19 -9.14 -7.11 12.90
CA GLU A 19 -9.97 -8.08 13.61
C GLU A 19 -9.24 -9.42 13.83
N ILE A 20 -8.46 -9.88 12.84
CA ILE A 20 -7.57 -11.05 13.02
C ILE A 20 -6.54 -10.78 14.13
N ALA A 21 -5.88 -9.62 14.11
CA ALA A 21 -4.89 -9.26 15.12
C ALA A 21 -5.50 -9.24 16.54
N ARG A 22 -6.69 -8.66 16.70
CA ARG A 22 -7.42 -8.63 17.97
C ARG A 22 -7.67 -10.03 18.52
N ARG A 23 -8.11 -10.97 17.69
CA ARG A 23 -8.37 -12.36 18.10
C ARG A 23 -7.10 -13.14 18.41
N VAL A 24 -6.04 -12.95 17.61
CA VAL A 24 -4.74 -13.57 17.87
C VAL A 24 -4.20 -13.12 19.23
N ASN A 25 -4.27 -11.82 19.54
CA ASN A 25 -3.81 -11.29 20.82
C ASN A 25 -4.56 -11.89 22.01
N ALA A 26 -5.90 -11.90 21.95
CA ALA A 26 -6.73 -12.50 23.00
C ALA A 26 -6.41 -14.00 23.20
N TYR A 27 -6.18 -14.73 22.10
CA TYR A 27 -5.75 -16.13 22.18
C TYR A 27 -4.38 -16.28 22.83
N THR A 28 -3.39 -15.47 22.45
CA THR A 28 -2.02 -15.57 22.98
C THR A 28 -1.92 -15.20 24.45
N GLU A 29 -2.72 -14.23 24.92
CA GLU A 29 -2.81 -13.85 26.34
C GLU A 29 -3.43 -14.98 27.17
N ALA A 30 -4.49 -15.61 26.66
CA ALA A 30 -5.17 -16.71 27.35
C ALA A 30 -4.41 -18.05 27.28
N ASN A 31 -3.48 -18.22 26.34
CA ASN A 31 -2.77 -19.49 26.10
C ASN A 31 -1.24 -19.31 25.94
N PRO A 32 -0.49 -18.86 26.97
CA PRO A 32 0.94 -18.52 26.85
C PRO A 32 1.83 -19.66 26.34
N GLU A 33 1.57 -20.90 26.77
CA GLU A 33 2.35 -22.08 26.32
C GLU A 33 2.15 -22.39 24.84
N SER A 34 0.92 -22.21 24.33
CA SER A 34 0.61 -22.41 22.91
C SER A 34 1.07 -21.24 22.06
N ALA A 35 1.05 -20.03 22.61
CA ALA A 35 1.52 -18.81 21.94
C ALA A 35 2.99 -18.93 21.50
N ALA A 36 3.84 -19.61 22.30
CA ALA A 36 5.24 -19.86 21.97
C ALA A 36 5.45 -20.71 20.69
N LYS A 37 4.42 -21.44 20.24
CA LYS A 37 4.45 -22.32 19.07
C LYS A 37 3.52 -21.84 17.96
N LEU A 38 2.92 -20.66 18.10
CA LEU A 38 1.96 -20.14 17.13
C LEU A 38 2.64 -19.83 15.80
N ILE A 39 2.20 -20.49 14.73
CA ILE A 39 2.64 -20.21 13.35
C ILE A 39 1.62 -19.27 12.71
N ARG A 40 2.08 -18.13 12.20
CA ARG A 40 1.23 -17.12 11.57
C ARG A 40 1.27 -17.27 10.05
N CYS A 41 0.21 -17.86 9.49
CA CYS A 41 0.00 -17.97 8.03
C CYS A 41 -1.19 -17.10 7.58
N GLY A 42 -1.41 -15.97 8.26
CA GLY A 42 -2.56 -15.08 8.04
C GLY A 42 -2.25 -13.95 7.07
N ILE A 43 -1.73 -12.84 7.61
CA ILE A 43 -1.26 -11.71 6.80
C ILE A 43 -0.03 -12.19 6.03
N GLY A 44 -0.02 -12.00 4.70
CA GLY A 44 1.10 -12.35 3.82
C GLY A 44 2.30 -11.41 3.99
N ASP A 45 2.71 -11.17 5.22
CA ASP A 45 3.89 -10.40 5.56
C ASP A 45 5.15 -11.27 5.38
N VAL A 46 6.23 -10.65 4.95
CA VAL A 46 7.46 -11.37 4.58
C VAL A 46 8.36 -11.60 5.79
N THR A 47 9.15 -12.67 5.74
CA THR A 47 10.09 -13.04 6.82
C THR A 47 11.56 -12.86 6.44
N GLU A 48 11.86 -12.72 5.14
CA GLU A 48 13.23 -12.60 4.64
C GLU A 48 13.71 -11.15 4.68
N PRO A 49 15.02 -10.92 4.94
CA PRO A 49 15.57 -9.57 4.97
C PRO A 49 15.62 -8.92 3.58
N LEU A 50 15.72 -7.59 3.56
CA LEU A 50 15.92 -6.84 2.32
C LEU A 50 17.20 -7.31 1.60
N PRO A 51 17.15 -7.53 0.27
CA PRO A 51 18.33 -7.89 -0.52
C PRO A 51 19.47 -6.89 -0.37
N GLU A 52 20.71 -7.36 -0.43
CA GLU A 52 21.91 -6.54 -0.25
C GLU A 52 21.96 -5.34 -1.20
N ALA A 53 21.63 -5.54 -2.48
CA ALA A 53 21.60 -4.47 -3.48
C ALA A 53 20.63 -3.34 -3.10
N CYS A 54 19.44 -3.67 -2.56
CA CYS A 54 18.48 -2.67 -2.08
C CYS A 54 19.02 -1.91 -0.88
N ARG A 55 19.65 -2.62 0.08
CA ARG A 55 20.21 -1.99 1.28
C ARG A 55 21.35 -1.03 0.93
N GLN A 56 22.27 -1.45 0.05
CA GLN A 56 23.39 -0.59 -0.36
C GLN A 56 22.89 0.67 -1.05
N ALA A 57 21.96 0.55 -2.00
CA ALA A 57 21.38 1.71 -2.68
C ALA A 57 20.66 2.67 -1.72
N MET A 58 19.96 2.15 -0.70
CA MET A 58 19.34 2.98 0.34
C MET A 58 20.37 3.70 1.21
N HIS A 59 21.46 3.04 1.59
CA HIS A 59 22.56 3.69 2.32
C HIS A 59 23.18 4.82 1.50
N ASP A 60 23.50 4.55 0.23
CA ASP A 60 24.10 5.55 -0.66
C ASP A 60 23.17 6.76 -0.85
N ALA A 61 21.86 6.54 -0.98
CA ALA A 61 20.86 7.61 -1.09
C ALA A 61 20.76 8.47 0.18
N VAL A 62 20.86 7.86 1.37
CA VAL A 62 20.89 8.60 2.63
C VAL A 62 22.16 9.43 2.74
N ASP A 63 23.31 8.88 2.37
CA ASP A 63 24.59 9.59 2.38
C ASP A 63 24.64 10.72 1.33
N GLU A 64 24.00 10.57 0.16
CA GLU A 64 23.82 11.63 -0.83
C GLU A 64 23.05 12.82 -0.24
N GLN A 65 21.98 12.56 0.51
CA GLN A 65 21.16 13.60 1.14
C GLN A 65 21.87 14.29 2.32
N GLY A 66 22.96 13.71 2.85
CA GLY A 66 23.76 14.32 3.92
C GLY A 66 24.71 15.42 3.45
N LYS A 67 24.88 15.62 2.14
CA LYS A 67 25.85 16.57 1.56
C LYS A 67 25.12 17.78 0.95
N PRO A 68 25.46 19.02 1.33
CA PRO A 68 24.82 20.22 0.79
C PRO A 68 24.84 20.30 -0.74
N GLU A 69 25.87 19.75 -1.39
CA GLU A 69 26.07 19.82 -2.84
C GLU A 69 25.15 18.87 -3.62
N THR A 70 24.68 17.80 -2.99
CA THR A 70 23.85 16.76 -3.63
C THR A 70 22.46 16.62 -3.00
N PHE A 71 22.17 17.39 -1.95
CA PHE A 71 20.87 17.42 -1.29
C PHE A 71 19.75 17.77 -2.27
N ARG A 72 18.63 17.04 -2.17
CA ARG A 72 17.42 17.25 -2.95
C ARG A 72 16.25 17.51 -2.00
N GLY A 73 15.54 18.62 -2.23
CA GLY A 73 14.31 18.96 -1.51
C GLY A 73 13.12 18.10 -1.95
N TYR A 74 11.97 18.73 -2.22
CA TYR A 74 10.85 18.02 -2.82
C TYR A 74 11.27 17.38 -4.15
N GLY A 75 11.03 16.08 -4.27
CA GLY A 75 11.14 15.36 -5.53
C GLY A 75 9.93 15.63 -6.43
N PRO A 76 9.99 15.22 -7.70
CA PRO A 76 8.84 15.26 -8.59
C PRO A 76 7.73 14.35 -8.06
N GLU A 77 6.49 14.86 -7.99
CA GLU A 77 5.34 14.16 -7.40
C GLU A 77 4.96 12.88 -8.16
N GLN A 78 5.27 12.83 -9.46
CA GLN A 78 5.07 11.65 -10.30
C GLN A 78 6.14 10.56 -10.07
N GLY A 79 7.26 10.90 -9.43
CA GLY A 79 8.43 10.04 -9.24
C GLY A 79 9.61 10.43 -10.12
N TYR A 80 10.83 10.13 -9.64
CA TYR A 80 12.07 10.46 -10.34
C TYR A 80 12.20 9.69 -11.67
N ASP A 81 12.76 10.36 -12.68
CA ASP A 81 12.93 9.83 -14.04
C ASP A 81 13.65 8.49 -14.07
N PHE A 82 14.76 8.36 -13.32
CA PHE A 82 15.55 7.12 -13.26
C PHE A 82 14.72 5.91 -12.85
N LEU A 83 13.71 6.09 -11.98
CA LEU A 83 12.85 5.01 -11.52
C LEU A 83 11.74 4.73 -12.53
N ARG A 84 11.09 5.77 -13.06
CA ARG A 84 10.02 5.62 -14.06
C ARG A 84 10.52 4.95 -15.34
N GLU A 85 11.68 5.39 -15.85
CA GLU A 85 12.33 4.80 -17.02
C GLU A 85 12.74 3.35 -16.77
N SER A 86 13.26 3.04 -15.58
CA SER A 86 13.64 1.68 -15.20
C SER A 86 12.42 0.76 -15.13
N ILE A 87 11.28 1.23 -14.58
CA ILE A 87 10.03 0.47 -14.55
C ILE A 87 9.57 0.13 -15.96
N VAL A 88 9.50 1.12 -16.86
CA VAL A 88 9.08 0.90 -18.25
C VAL A 88 9.99 -0.09 -18.95
N THR A 89 11.30 0.11 -18.84
CA THR A 89 12.31 -0.72 -19.52
C THR A 89 12.27 -2.17 -19.05
N ASN A 90 12.07 -2.42 -17.75
CA ASN A 90 12.20 -3.77 -17.19
C ASN A 90 10.87 -4.51 -17.03
N GLN A 91 9.74 -3.80 -16.91
CA GLN A 91 8.42 -4.40 -16.66
C GLN A 91 7.46 -4.26 -17.85
N PHE A 92 7.64 -3.25 -18.70
CA PHE A 92 6.70 -2.92 -19.79
C PHE A 92 7.36 -2.84 -21.18
N ALA A 93 8.57 -3.38 -21.36
CA ALA A 93 9.26 -3.38 -22.64
C ALA A 93 8.40 -3.99 -23.76
N GLY A 94 8.27 -3.25 -24.87
CA GLY A 94 7.49 -3.68 -26.03
C GLY A 94 5.97 -3.57 -25.87
N LEU A 95 5.47 -3.08 -24.73
CA LEU A 95 4.03 -2.90 -24.49
C LEU A 95 3.52 -1.49 -24.83
N GLY A 96 4.40 -0.60 -25.31
CA GLY A 96 4.03 0.76 -25.71
C GLY A 96 3.71 1.70 -24.56
N ILE A 97 4.16 1.38 -23.34
CA ILE A 97 4.03 2.24 -22.16
C ILE A 97 5.22 3.21 -22.10
N ASN A 98 4.95 4.48 -21.83
CA ASN A 98 5.93 5.54 -21.71
C ASN A 98 6.18 5.90 -20.23
N ALA A 99 7.34 6.49 -19.94
CA ALA A 99 7.71 6.83 -18.57
C ALA A 99 6.79 7.89 -17.94
N ASP A 100 6.18 8.76 -18.74
CA ASP A 100 5.19 9.76 -18.32
C ASP A 100 3.79 9.17 -18.04
N GLU A 101 3.58 7.88 -18.31
CA GLU A 101 2.38 7.14 -17.90
C GLU A 101 2.59 6.40 -16.56
N VAL A 102 3.82 6.42 -16.01
CA VAL A 102 4.14 5.81 -14.71
C VAL A 102 4.02 6.85 -13.61
N PHE A 103 3.25 6.53 -12.57
CA PHE A 103 3.09 7.34 -11.35
C PHE A 103 3.58 6.51 -10.17
N VAL A 104 4.66 6.97 -9.51
CA VAL A 104 5.25 6.28 -8.36
C VAL A 104 4.56 6.76 -7.07
N SER A 105 4.07 5.81 -6.29
CA SER A 105 3.38 6.05 -5.02
C SER A 105 4.10 5.38 -3.83
N ASP A 106 3.53 5.53 -2.64
CA ASP A 106 3.96 4.84 -1.43
C ASP A 106 3.41 3.40 -1.31
N GLY A 107 2.52 2.99 -2.22
CA GLY A 107 2.08 1.60 -2.34
C GLY A 107 0.69 1.41 -2.92
N SER A 108 0.45 0.22 -3.49
CA SER A 108 -0.79 -0.09 -4.21
C SER A 108 -2.06 -0.03 -3.36
N LYS A 109 -1.96 -0.15 -2.03
CA LYS A 109 -3.11 0.05 -1.13
C LYS A 109 -3.59 1.51 -1.15
N CYS A 110 -2.68 2.46 -1.13
CA CYS A 110 -3.00 3.88 -1.22
C CYS A 110 -3.59 4.18 -2.60
N ASP A 111 -2.93 3.75 -3.68
CA ASP A 111 -3.41 4.01 -5.04
C ASP A 111 -4.80 3.41 -5.29
N SER A 112 -5.00 2.14 -4.97
CA SER A 112 -6.31 1.50 -5.18
C SER A 112 -7.44 2.07 -4.34
N GLY A 113 -7.12 2.67 -3.19
CA GLY A 113 -8.10 3.40 -2.39
C GLY A 113 -8.39 4.80 -2.93
N ASN A 114 -7.34 5.55 -3.24
CA ASN A 114 -7.41 6.97 -3.61
C ASN A 114 -7.72 7.18 -5.09
N ILE A 115 -7.61 6.16 -5.94
CA ILE A 115 -8.01 6.28 -7.35
C ILE A 115 -9.50 6.64 -7.50
N LEU A 116 -10.32 6.41 -6.46
CA LEU A 116 -11.72 6.82 -6.44
C LEU A 116 -11.88 8.35 -6.34
N ASP A 117 -10.86 9.08 -5.87
CA ASP A 117 -10.92 10.54 -5.73
C ASP A 117 -11.05 11.27 -7.08
N ILE A 118 -10.63 10.63 -8.18
CA ILE A 118 -10.74 11.18 -9.53
C ILE A 118 -12.03 10.75 -10.25
N PHE A 119 -12.84 9.86 -9.66
CA PHE A 119 -14.10 9.40 -10.24
C PHE A 119 -15.31 10.06 -9.54
N GLY A 120 -16.24 10.58 -10.36
CA GLY A 120 -17.48 11.15 -9.84
C GLY A 120 -18.49 10.10 -9.36
N PRO A 121 -19.54 10.52 -8.63
CA PRO A 121 -20.60 9.62 -8.15
C PRO A 121 -21.48 9.08 -9.28
N GLY A 122 -22.21 8.01 -9.00
CA GLY A 122 -23.20 7.41 -9.92
C GLY A 122 -22.65 6.33 -10.87
N ASN A 123 -21.35 6.07 -10.82
CA ASN A 123 -20.73 4.95 -11.52
C ASN A 123 -21.15 3.61 -10.90
N LYS A 124 -21.31 2.59 -11.73
CA LYS A 124 -21.48 1.20 -11.27
C LYS A 124 -20.13 0.51 -11.27
N ILE A 125 -19.62 0.21 -10.07
CA ILE A 125 -18.30 -0.41 -9.89
C ILE A 125 -18.46 -1.92 -9.80
N ALA A 126 -17.80 -2.64 -10.71
CA ALA A 126 -17.74 -4.09 -10.70
C ALA A 126 -16.45 -4.53 -10.02
N ILE A 127 -16.57 -5.42 -9.03
CA ILE A 127 -15.45 -5.96 -8.26
C ILE A 127 -15.56 -7.49 -8.31
N THR A 128 -14.43 -8.18 -8.48
CA THR A 128 -14.39 -9.64 -8.45
C THR A 128 -14.79 -10.18 -7.08
N ASP A 129 -15.22 -11.44 -7.01
CA ASP A 129 -15.54 -12.12 -5.75
C ASP A 129 -15.00 -13.56 -5.79
N PRO A 130 -14.02 -13.97 -4.94
CA PRO A 130 -13.42 -13.20 -3.85
C PRO A 130 -12.39 -12.14 -4.31
N VAL A 131 -12.07 -11.18 -3.43
CA VAL A 131 -11.13 -10.09 -3.73
C VAL A 131 -10.50 -9.49 -2.46
N TYR A 132 -9.41 -8.74 -2.63
CA TYR A 132 -8.82 -7.93 -1.56
C TYR A 132 -9.80 -6.83 -1.08
N PRO A 133 -10.03 -6.70 0.24
CA PRO A 133 -11.16 -5.92 0.76
C PRO A 133 -11.06 -4.40 0.55
N VAL A 134 -9.86 -3.87 0.29
CA VAL A 134 -9.66 -2.42 0.10
C VAL A 134 -10.56 -1.87 -1.00
N TYR A 135 -10.71 -2.59 -2.12
CA TYR A 135 -11.55 -2.12 -3.22
C TYR A 135 -13.02 -1.97 -2.81
N VAL A 136 -13.54 -2.84 -1.93
CA VAL A 136 -14.92 -2.79 -1.45
C VAL A 136 -15.07 -1.67 -0.42
N ASP A 137 -14.20 -1.63 0.58
CA ASP A 137 -14.32 -0.70 1.70
C ASP A 137 -14.18 0.76 1.28
N THR A 138 -13.25 1.08 0.36
CA THR A 138 -13.05 2.46 -0.12
C THR A 138 -14.21 2.93 -1.00
N ASN A 139 -14.79 2.03 -1.80
CA ASN A 139 -16.05 2.30 -2.52
C ASN A 139 -17.20 2.59 -1.56
N VAL A 140 -17.34 1.81 -0.48
CA VAL A 140 -18.36 2.11 0.54
C VAL A 140 -18.13 3.47 1.17
N MET A 141 -16.87 3.85 1.48
CA MET A 141 -16.53 5.13 2.12
C MET A 141 -16.85 6.36 1.25
N ILE A 142 -16.62 6.27 -0.07
CA ILE A 142 -16.84 7.39 -0.99
C ILE A 142 -18.31 7.51 -1.44
N GLY A 143 -19.10 6.45 -1.33
CA GLY A 143 -20.57 6.45 -1.51
C GLY A 143 -21.01 5.86 -2.84
#